data_AF-A0A950J2N8-F1
#
_entry.id   AF-A0A950J2N8-F1
#
_cell.length_a   1.000
_cell.length_b   1.000
_cell.length_c   1.000
_cell.angle_alpha   90.00
_cell.angle_beta   90.00
_cell.angle_gamma   90.00
#
_symmetry.space_group_name_H-M   'P 1'
#
loop_
_entity.id
_entity.type
_entity.pdbx_description
1 polymer ?
#
loop_
_entity_poly.entity_id
_entity_poly.type
_entity_poly.pdbx_seq_one_letter_code
_entity_poly.pdbx_strand_id
1 'polypeptide(L)' 'GMTAQLPFLIESELVKRGASYLKTPEPWDAFAVTDKRLITGQNPASSTAVADLLLQELAALYGSASVSAQP' A
#
# COMPACT_ATOMS: atom_id res chain seq x y z
N GLY A 1 15.91 -0.19 23.48
CA GLY A 1 15.07 0.23 22.33
C GLY A 1 14.38 -0.98 21.73
N MET A 2 13.18 -0.81 21.16
CA MET A 2 12.33 -1.89 20.62
C MET A 2 13.01 -2.73 19.52
N THR A 3 14.07 -2.23 18.90
CA THR A 3 14.89 -2.91 17.90
C THR A 3 15.48 -4.24 18.38
N ALA A 4 15.66 -4.43 19.70
CA ALA A 4 16.17 -5.69 20.25
C ALA A 4 15.12 -6.83 20.28
N GLN A 5 13.83 -6.52 20.06
CA GLN A 5 12.74 -7.50 20.13
C GLN A 5 12.23 -7.94 18.74
N LEU A 6 12.59 -7.21 17.68
CA LEU A 6 12.17 -7.52 16.32
C LEU A 6 13.26 -8.35 15.62
N PRO A 7 12.91 -9.47 14.97
CA PRO A 7 13.89 -10.34 14.30
C PRO A 7 14.57 -9.65 13.11
N PHE A 8 13.96 -8.58 12.58
CA PHE A 8 14.49 -7.76 11.49
C PHE A 8 13.74 -6.42 11.40
N LEU A 9 14.32 -5.47 10.68
CA LEU A 9 13.64 -4.25 10.25
C LEU A 9 12.95 -4.47 8.91
N ILE A 10 11.67 -4.12 8.83
CA ILE A 10 10.85 -4.30 7.62
C ILE A 10 11.47 -3.59 6.42
N GLU A 11 11.89 -2.32 6.58
CA GLU A 11 12.55 -1.54 5.53
C GLU A 11 13.78 -2.26 4.98
N SER A 12 14.66 -2.75 5.86
CA SER A 12 15.88 -3.45 5.46
C SER A 12 15.57 -4.74 4.69
N GLU A 13 14.60 -5.54 5.16
CA GLU A 13 14.23 -6.79 4.48
C GLU A 13 13.53 -6.56 3.14
N LEU A 14 12.70 -5.53 3.01
CA LEU A 14 12.06 -5.17 1.75
C LEU A 14 13.09 -4.68 0.73
N VAL A 15 13.98 -3.77 1.12
CA VAL A 15 15.04 -3.26 0.24
C VAL A 15 15.99 -4.36 -0.19
N LYS A 16 16.39 -5.27 0.71
CA LYS A 16 17.24 -6.44 0.40
C LYS A 16 16.62 -7.35 -0.65
N ARG A 17 15.29 -7.42 -0.73
CA ARG A 17 14.54 -8.20 -1.73
C ARG A 17 14.26 -7.42 -3.02
N GLY A 18 14.78 -6.21 -3.15
CA GLY A 18 14.66 -5.36 -4.33
C GLY A 18 13.40 -4.49 -4.35
N ALA A 19 12.68 -4.36 -3.24
CA ALA A 19 11.53 -3.45 -3.17
C ALA A 19 11.96 -2.00 -2.94
N SER A 20 11.24 -1.06 -3.55
CA SER A 20 11.33 0.36 -3.21
C SER A 20 10.52 0.65 -1.95
N TYR A 21 11.20 0.92 -0.83
CA TYR A 21 10.55 1.28 0.42
C TYR A 21 10.28 2.79 0.48
N LEU A 22 9.02 3.18 0.67
CA LEU A 22 8.58 4.58 0.77
C LEU A 22 7.98 4.83 2.16
N LYS A 23 8.26 6.00 2.73
CA LYS A 23 7.72 6.47 4.02
C LYS A 23 7.62 7.99 4.06
N THR A 24 6.77 8.51 4.93
CA THR A 24 6.79 9.93 5.31
C THR A 24 7.97 10.25 6.21
N PRO A 25 8.39 11.53 6.31
CA PRO A 25 9.35 11.97 7.31
C PRO A 25 8.88 11.70 8.74
N GLU A 26 7.59 11.95 9.01
CA GLU A 26 6.99 11.72 10.32
C GLU A 26 6.47 10.29 10.45
N PRO A 27 6.91 9.49 11.45
CA PRO A 27 6.60 8.06 11.55
C PRO A 27 5.11 7.73 11.67
N TRP A 28 4.32 8.66 12.24
CA TRP A 28 2.92 8.45 12.59
C TRP A 28 1.94 9.11 11.60
N ASP A 29 2.44 9.76 10.56
CA ASP A 29 1.59 10.28 9.50
C ASP A 29 0.93 9.14 8.72
N ALA A 30 -0.29 9.39 8.25
CA ALA A 30 -0.98 8.48 7.35
C ALA A 30 -0.28 8.47 5.99
N PHE A 31 0.12 7.30 5.52
CA PHE A 31 0.78 7.14 4.23
C PHE A 31 0.43 5.79 3.62
N ALA A 32 -0.08 5.82 2.39
CA ALA A 32 -0.39 4.63 1.61
C ALA A 32 0.08 4.81 0.17
N VAL A 33 0.54 3.73 -0.45
CA VAL A 33 0.99 3.70 -1.84
C VAL A 33 0.45 2.47 -2.54
N THR A 34 0.34 2.55 -3.86
CA THR A 34 -0.04 1.43 -4.73
C THR A 34 1.07 1.18 -5.75
N ASP A 35 1.36 -0.10 -6.00
CA ASP A 35 2.08 -0.57 -7.19
C ASP A 35 1.22 -1.65 -7.86
N LYS A 36 0.53 -1.25 -8.93
CA LYS A 36 -0.45 -2.07 -9.66
C LYS A 36 -1.53 -2.62 -8.73
N ARG A 37 -1.39 -3.87 -8.28
CA ARG A 37 -2.39 -4.56 -7.43
C ARG A 37 -1.91 -4.75 -5.99
N LEU A 38 -0.77 -4.17 -5.62
CA LEU A 38 -0.25 -4.20 -4.27
C LEU A 38 -0.42 -2.82 -3.63
N ILE A 39 -1.30 -2.73 -2.64
CA ILE A 39 -1.50 -1.54 -1.83
C ILE A 39 -0.86 -1.76 -0.47
N THR A 40 -0.07 -0.80 0.01
CA THR A 40 0.57 -0.84 1.33
C THR A 40 0.27 0.45 2.10
N GLY A 41 0.25 0.35 3.43
CA GLY A 41 0.10 1.48 4.34
C GLY A 41 1.15 1.45 5.44
N GLN A 42 1.67 2.60 5.86
CA GLN A 42 2.81 2.72 6.78
C GLN A 42 2.46 2.28 8.20
N ASN A 43 1.27 2.63 8.69
CA ASN A 43 0.88 2.48 10.10
C ASN A 43 -0.66 2.45 10.24
N PRO A 44 -1.22 2.24 11.45
CA PRO A 44 -2.67 2.21 11.64
C PRO A 44 -3.43 3.47 11.17
N ALA A 45 -2.81 4.66 11.25
CA ALA A 45 -3.42 5.90 10.76
C ALA A 45 -3.62 5.91 9.24
N SER A 46 -2.94 5.02 8.52
CA SER A 46 -3.03 4.88 7.06
C SER A 46 -4.24 4.07 6.58
N SER A 47 -5.07 3.52 7.49
CA SER A 47 -6.17 2.60 7.14
C SER A 47 -7.17 3.19 6.14
N THR A 48 -7.59 4.45 6.35
CA THR A 48 -8.52 5.13 5.42
C THR A 48 -7.88 5.33 4.04
N ALA A 49 -6.61 5.78 4.00
CA ALA A 49 -5.89 6.00 2.74
C ALA A 49 -5.73 4.69 1.94
N VAL A 50 -5.47 3.57 2.62
CA VAL A 50 -5.43 2.24 1.98
C VAL A 50 -6.80 1.86 1.40
N ALA A 51 -7.88 2.10 2.14
CA ALA A 51 -9.24 1.81 1.68
C ALA A 51 -9.63 2.66 0.45
N ASP A 52 -9.26 3.93 0.43
CA ASP A 52 -9.50 4.84 -0.69
C ASP A 52 -8.77 4.36 -1.96
N LEU A 53 -7.49 3.98 -1.84
CA LEU A 53 -6.73 3.40 -2.95
C LEU A 53 -7.37 2.10 -3.45
N LEU A 54 -7.84 1.23 -2.54
CA LEU A 54 -8.50 -0.02 -2.91
C LEU A 54 -9.76 0.23 -3.74
N LEU A 55 -10.62 1.16 -3.29
CA LEU A 55 -11.84 1.51 -4.02
C LEU A 55 -11.52 2.10 -5.40
N GLN A 56 -10.47 2.93 -5.50
CA GLN A 56 -10.01 3.48 -6.77
C GLN A 56 -9.54 2.38 -7.74
N GLU A 57 -8.72 1.43 -7.28
CA GLU A 57 -8.24 0.32 -8.10
C GLU A 57 -9.40 -0.58 -8.57
N LEU A 58 -10.34 -0.90 -7.68
CA LEU A 58 -11.53 -1.67 -8.06
C LEU A 58 -12.40 -0.92 -9.06
N ALA A 59 -12.62 0.39 -8.87
CA ALA A 59 -13.37 1.20 -9.80
C ALA A 59 -12.67 1.28 -11.18
N ALA A 60 -11.34 1.37 -11.23
CA ALA A 60 -10.60 1.32 -12.49
C ALA A 60 -10.71 -0.04 -13.19
N LEU A 61 -10.62 -1.13 -12.43
CA LEU A 61 -10.73 -2.50 -12.94
C LEU A 61 -12.13 -2.81 -13.50
N TYR A 62 -13.19 -2.36 -12.83
CA TYR A 62 -14.58 -2.68 -13.21
C TYR A 62 -15.27 -1.57 -14.01
N GLY A 63 -14.78 -0.33 -13.96
CA GLY A 63 -15.28 0.78 -14.79
C GLY A 63 -14.86 0.67 -16.25
N SER A 64 -13.70 0.05 -16.52
CA SER A 64 -13.26 -0.33 -17.87
C SER A 64 -13.99 -1.56 -18.43
N ALA A 65 -14.77 -2.29 -17.62
CA ALA A 65 -15.60 -3.42 -18.03
C ALA A 65 -16.98 -3.02 -18.59
N SER A 66 -17.14 -1.76 -19.03
CA SER A 66 -18.30 -1.34 -19.82
C SER A 66 -18.05 -1.64 -21.30
N VAL A 67 -18.29 -2.90 -21.70
CA VAL A 67 -18.50 -3.47 -23.07
C VAL A 67 -18.24 -4.99 -22.91
N SER A 68 -19.14 -5.95 -23.12
CA SER A 68 -20.38 -6.02 -23.89
C SER A 68 -21.40 -6.92 -23.18
N ALA A 69 -22.53 -6.36 -22.78
CA ALA A 69 -23.79 -7.10 -22.86
C ALA A 69 -24.47 -6.61 -24.14
N GLN A 70 -24.16 -7.26 -25.25
CA GLN A 70 -24.90 -7.14 -26.51
C GLN A 70 -26.20 -7.96 -26.42
N PRO A 71 -27.24 -7.59 -27.20
CA PRO A 71 -28.65 -7.73 -26.86
C PRO A 71 -29.17 -9.16 -26.67
#